data_AF-A0A7C1CKU6-F1
#
_entry.id   AF-A0A7C1CKU6-F1
#
_cell.length_a   1.000
_cell.length_b   1.000
_cell.length_c   1.000
_cell.angle_alpha   90.00
_cell.angle_beta   90.00
_cell.angle_gamma   90.00
#
_symmetry.space_group_name_H-M   'P 1'
#
loop_
_entity.id
_entity.type
_entity.pdbx_description
1 polymer ?
#
loop_
_entity_poly.entity_id
_entity_poly.type
_entity_poly.pdbx_seq_one_letter_code
_entity_poly.pdbx_strand_id
1 'polypeptide(L)'
;MRKKNTIVVAALLGLALPAYGAHFTVSFYEFSGDMPRVPFEATTFEQDDLIKEARMRWDNEEAESVAACDLLIADETLPFELRCWAVRQKMTLCTYAGRCAEALDTGRAWLRDHGTEDPHALYIRRVMAHILVRRCRPEFVLLYDLEGIREIFDDFFANHPADNLYVINAHYDYGEVLEKLAAVDEALRYEAARHFFMASEAITEYMAREDLPPRRRQECERFLKVCRSSAANLLSERWMPSPVIRATAVRLSEQQELAQEQEPQEHLGRGRDGERP
;
A
#
# COMPACT_ATOMS: atom_id res chain seq x y z
N MET A 1 37.81 -0.58 -50.50
CA MET A 1 37.49 -0.23 -49.09
C MET A 1 35.99 0.04 -48.99
N ARG A 2 35.20 -0.94 -48.54
CA ARG A 2 33.75 -0.79 -48.33
C ARG A 2 33.52 -0.54 -46.83
N LYS A 3 33.05 0.65 -46.45
CA LYS A 3 32.60 0.93 -45.08
C LYS A 3 31.17 0.39 -44.94
N LYS A 4 30.98 -0.52 -43.99
CA LYS A 4 29.67 -1.07 -43.60
C LYS A 4 28.93 0.00 -42.79
N ASN A 5 27.74 0.38 -43.24
CA ASN A 5 26.77 1.15 -42.45
C ASN A 5 26.16 0.21 -41.41
N THR A 6 26.56 0.39 -40.15
CA THR A 6 25.85 -0.19 -39.01
C THR A 6 24.67 0.72 -38.70
N ILE A 7 23.49 0.34 -39.18
CA ILE A 7 22.22 0.90 -38.69
C ILE A 7 22.05 0.36 -37.27
N VAL A 8 22.32 1.20 -36.27
CA VAL A 8 21.90 0.93 -34.90
C VAL A 8 20.41 1.18 -34.87
N VAL A 9 19.63 0.10 -34.97
CA VAL A 9 18.20 0.11 -34.67
C VAL A 9 18.08 0.38 -33.17
N ALA A 10 17.89 1.65 -32.82
CA ALA A 10 17.38 2.05 -31.52
C ALA A 10 15.92 1.59 -31.45
N ALA A 11 15.73 0.29 -31.20
CA ALA A 11 14.45 -0.25 -30.79
C ALA A 11 14.15 0.38 -29.42
N LEU A 12 13.23 1.34 -29.45
CA LEU A 12 12.48 1.88 -28.31
C LEU A 12 11.81 0.73 -27.53
N LEU A 13 12.61 0.01 -26.75
CA LEU A 13 12.13 -0.64 -25.54
C LEU A 13 11.91 0.47 -24.54
N GLY A 14 10.71 1.06 -24.59
CA GLY A 14 10.14 1.83 -23.49
C GLY A 14 9.92 0.93 -22.29
N LEU A 15 11.01 0.46 -21.69
CA LEU A 15 11.01 -0.01 -20.33
C LEU A 15 10.79 1.25 -19.48
N ALA A 16 9.53 1.52 -19.15
CA ALA A 16 9.19 2.35 -18.03
C ALA A 16 9.85 1.70 -16.81
N LEU A 17 11.10 2.11 -16.52
CA LEU A 17 11.71 1.85 -15.24
C LEU A 17 10.71 2.35 -14.20
N PRO A 18 10.29 1.51 -13.23
CA PRO A 18 9.49 2.00 -12.12
C PRO A 18 10.22 3.22 -11.55
N ALA A 19 9.52 4.34 -11.47
CA ALA A 19 10.07 5.61 -11.01
C ALA A 19 10.37 5.54 -9.49
N TYR A 20 11.37 4.75 -9.12
CA TYR A 20 11.93 4.71 -7.78
C TYR A 20 12.45 6.11 -7.46
N GLY A 21 11.76 6.82 -6.56
CA GLY A 21 12.16 8.15 -6.07
C GLY A 21 11.46 9.36 -6.71
N ALA A 22 10.29 9.17 -7.35
CA ALA A 22 9.48 10.28 -7.87
C ALA A 22 8.33 10.75 -6.96
N HIS A 23 8.03 10.01 -5.89
CA HIS A 23 6.97 10.33 -4.92
C HIS A 23 7.57 10.57 -3.54
N PHE A 24 6.82 11.24 -2.67
CA PHE A 24 7.23 11.40 -1.27
C PHE A 24 7.19 10.03 -0.60
N THR A 25 8.36 9.39 -0.57
CA THR A 25 8.52 8.03 -0.06
C THR A 25 8.24 7.99 1.43
N VAL A 26 7.44 7.01 1.85
CA VAL A 26 7.33 6.67 3.27
C VAL A 26 8.68 6.14 3.74
N SER A 27 9.29 6.85 4.69
CA SER A 27 10.46 6.35 5.40
C SER A 27 9.97 5.50 6.57
N PHE A 28 10.16 4.18 6.50
CA PHE A 28 9.85 3.29 7.64
C PHE A 28 10.75 3.58 8.85
N TYR A 29 11.94 4.14 8.61
CA TYR A 29 12.81 4.62 9.67
C TYR A 29 12.19 5.81 10.42
N GLU A 30 11.62 6.78 9.72
CA GLU A 30 10.90 7.90 10.37
C GLU A 30 9.59 7.40 11.00
N PHE A 31 8.92 6.45 10.33
CA PHE A 31 7.65 5.92 10.78
C PHE A 31 7.73 5.17 12.10
N SER A 32 8.81 4.44 12.41
CA SER A 32 8.91 3.67 13.66
C SER A 32 10.20 3.86 14.45
N GLY A 33 11.16 4.65 13.94
CA GLY A 33 12.43 4.93 14.63
C GLY A 33 12.31 5.94 15.76
N ASP A 34 11.36 6.86 15.68
CA ASP A 34 11.11 7.84 16.74
C ASP A 34 10.29 7.23 17.87
N MET A 35 11.01 6.60 18.81
CA MET A 35 10.47 6.12 20.08
C MET A 35 10.15 7.30 21.01
N PRO A 36 8.92 7.40 21.55
CA PRO A 36 8.55 8.43 22.51
C PRO A 36 9.47 8.44 23.72
N ARG A 37 9.77 9.64 24.22
CA ARG A 37 10.50 9.81 25.49
C ARG A 37 9.48 9.91 26.62
N VAL A 38 9.38 8.85 27.43
CA VAL A 38 8.58 8.84 28.65
C VAL A 38 9.48 8.92 29.89
N PRO A 39 8.98 9.40 31.04
CA PRO A 39 9.71 9.31 32.31
C PRO A 39 10.09 7.87 32.64
N PHE A 40 11.19 7.68 33.38
CA PHE A 40 11.66 6.34 33.77
C PHE A 40 10.60 5.58 34.59
N GLU A 41 9.83 6.30 35.40
CA GLU A 41 8.78 5.74 36.25
C GLU A 41 7.49 5.42 35.49
N ALA A 42 7.42 5.73 34.18
CA ALA A 42 6.24 5.51 33.35
C ALA A 42 6.16 4.09 32.77
N THR A 43 7.22 3.29 32.91
CA THR A 43 7.27 1.90 32.47
C THR A 43 7.73 0.97 33.58
N THR A 44 7.32 -0.29 33.52
CA THR A 44 7.89 -1.36 34.36
C THR A 44 9.14 -1.96 33.73
N PHE A 45 9.93 -2.71 34.50
CA PHE A 45 11.09 -3.42 33.96
C PHE A 45 10.72 -4.42 32.86
N GLU A 46 9.59 -5.09 33.01
CA GLU A 46 9.07 -6.02 32.01
C GLU A 46 8.70 -5.30 30.71
N GLN A 47 8.08 -4.11 30.79
CA GLN A 47 7.77 -3.27 29.63
C GLN A 47 9.05 -2.77 28.95
N ASP A 48 10.06 -2.38 29.73
CA ASP A 48 11.36 -1.96 29.17
C ASP A 48 12.06 -3.09 28.41
N ASP A 49 11.96 -4.33 28.90
CA ASP A 49 12.51 -5.48 28.21
C ASP A 49 11.76 -5.80 26.92
N LEU A 50 10.42 -5.68 26.91
CA LEU A 50 9.63 -5.77 25.69
C LEU A 50 9.96 -4.66 24.68
N ILE A 51 10.21 -3.43 25.14
CA ILE A 51 10.60 -2.31 24.26
C ILE A 51 11.97 -2.57 23.61
N LYS A 52 12.92 -3.18 24.33
CA LYS A 52 14.20 -3.59 23.75
C LYS A 52 14.02 -4.70 22.72
N GLU A 53 13.13 -5.64 23.02
CA GLU A 53 12.84 -6.80 22.18
C GLU A 53 12.14 -6.43 20.87
N ALA A 54 11.24 -5.44 20.89
CA ALA A 54 10.49 -4.93 19.74
C ALA A 54 11.35 -4.26 18.64
N ARG A 55 12.67 -4.20 18.81
CA ARG A 55 13.59 -3.58 17.84
C ARG A 55 13.89 -4.51 16.67
N MET A 56 14.12 -3.90 15.51
CA MET A 56 14.49 -4.64 14.30
C MET A 56 15.88 -5.27 14.45
N ARG A 57 15.95 -6.57 14.21
CA ARG A 57 17.18 -7.38 14.29
C ARG A 57 17.83 -7.61 12.92
N TRP A 58 17.10 -7.34 11.84
CA TRP A 58 17.53 -7.51 10.45
C TRP A 58 17.76 -8.96 10.04
N ASP A 59 17.08 -9.91 10.71
CA ASP A 59 17.13 -11.34 10.40
C ASP A 59 16.05 -11.79 9.41
N ASN A 60 15.10 -10.91 9.07
CA ASN A 60 13.91 -11.17 8.24
C ASN A 60 12.89 -12.16 8.83
N GLU A 61 13.09 -12.62 10.06
CA GLU A 61 12.12 -13.46 10.78
C GLU A 61 11.28 -12.59 11.73
N GLU A 62 11.95 -11.76 12.55
CA GLU A 62 11.37 -10.76 13.45
C GLU A 62 10.19 -11.29 14.31
N ALA A 63 10.09 -12.60 14.53
CA ALA A 63 8.93 -13.21 15.18
C ALA A 63 8.83 -12.79 16.66
N GLU A 64 9.96 -12.81 17.37
CA GLU A 64 10.05 -12.35 18.77
C GLU A 64 9.82 -10.84 18.87
N SER A 65 10.38 -10.06 17.94
CA SER A 65 10.19 -8.61 17.86
C SER A 65 8.72 -8.23 17.65
N VAL A 66 8.01 -8.96 16.79
CA VAL A 66 6.57 -8.74 16.57
C VAL A 66 5.74 -9.19 17.77
N ALA A 67 6.06 -10.34 18.38
CA ALA A 67 5.37 -10.78 19.59
C ALA A 67 5.53 -9.79 20.75
N ALA A 68 6.71 -9.17 20.89
CA ALA A 68 6.93 -8.11 21.85
C ALA A 68 6.06 -6.88 21.56
N CYS A 69 5.93 -6.48 20.29
CA CYS A 69 5.01 -5.42 19.90
C CYS A 69 3.55 -5.76 20.26
N ASP A 70 3.11 -7.00 20.03
CA ASP A 70 1.74 -7.42 20.37
C ASP A 70 1.45 -7.30 21.87
N LEU A 71 2.42 -7.71 22.71
CA LEU A 71 2.31 -7.55 24.16
C LEU A 71 2.24 -6.08 24.58
N LEU A 72 3.05 -5.21 23.97
CA LEU A 72 3.03 -3.77 24.25
C LEU A 72 1.73 -3.10 23.78
N ILE A 73 1.18 -3.49 22.63
CA ILE A 73 -0.06 -2.93 22.09
C ILE A 73 -1.25 -3.28 23.00
N ALA A 74 -1.29 -4.51 23.50
CA ALA A 74 -2.35 -5.02 24.37
C ALA A 74 -2.26 -4.50 25.82
N ASP A 75 -1.12 -3.97 26.25
CA ASP A 75 -0.92 -3.49 27.62
C ASP A 75 -1.52 -2.08 27.81
N GLU A 76 -2.74 -2.02 28.35
CA GLU A 76 -3.42 -0.75 28.67
C GLU A 76 -2.74 0.06 29.78
N THR A 77 -1.81 -0.53 30.54
CA THR A 77 -1.05 0.19 31.57
C THR A 77 0.15 0.94 30.99
N LEU A 78 0.54 0.60 29.75
CA LEU A 78 1.61 1.28 29.03
C LEU A 78 1.16 2.68 28.57
N PRO A 79 2.01 3.71 28.66
CA PRO A 79 1.72 5.02 28.09
C PRO A 79 1.23 4.93 26.63
N PHE A 80 0.17 5.66 26.31
CA PHE A 80 -0.51 5.56 25.02
C PHE A 80 0.42 5.80 23.84
N GLU A 81 1.34 6.76 23.96
CA GLU A 81 2.33 7.07 22.92
C GLU A 81 3.25 5.89 22.62
N LEU A 82 3.59 5.08 23.64
CA LEU A 82 4.38 3.86 23.47
C LEU A 82 3.57 2.75 22.80
N ARG A 83 2.25 2.67 23.06
CA ARG A 83 1.36 1.76 22.32
C ARG A 83 1.24 2.17 20.86
N CYS A 84 1.05 3.47 20.56
CA CYS A 84 1.10 4.00 19.20
C CYS A 84 2.43 3.65 18.51
N TRP A 85 3.56 3.81 19.22
CA TRP A 85 4.86 3.42 18.69
C TRP A 85 4.96 1.92 18.40
N ALA A 86 4.49 1.06 19.31
CA ALA A 86 4.51 -0.39 19.13
C ALA A 86 3.70 -0.83 17.89
N VAL A 87 2.56 -0.19 17.61
CA VAL A 87 1.80 -0.41 16.35
C VAL A 87 2.63 -0.07 15.13
N ARG A 88 3.22 1.14 15.09
CA ARG A 88 4.05 1.58 13.96
C ARG A 88 5.25 0.63 13.77
N GLN A 89 5.87 0.20 14.87
CA GLN A 89 6.99 -0.72 14.86
C GLN A 89 6.59 -2.12 14.37
N LYS A 90 5.46 -2.67 14.83
CA LYS A 90 4.92 -3.95 14.32
C LYS A 90 4.68 -3.89 12.82
N MET A 91 4.02 -2.83 12.34
CA MET A 91 3.77 -2.64 10.91
C MET A 91 5.07 -2.60 10.11
N THR A 92 6.09 -1.89 10.61
CA THR A 92 7.42 -1.87 10.01
C THR A 92 8.04 -3.28 9.94
N LEU A 93 8.12 -3.99 11.06
CA LEU A 93 8.71 -5.33 11.15
C LEU A 93 8.01 -6.32 10.20
N CYS A 94 6.67 -6.37 10.24
CA CYS A 94 5.88 -7.24 9.38
C CYS A 94 6.10 -6.92 7.90
N THR A 95 6.21 -5.63 7.54
CA THR A 95 6.46 -5.22 6.16
C THR A 95 7.82 -5.71 5.66
N TYR A 96 8.88 -5.60 6.47
CA TYR A 96 10.23 -6.06 6.09
C TYR A 96 10.33 -7.59 6.05
N ALA A 97 9.62 -8.30 6.92
CA ALA A 97 9.52 -9.76 6.89
C ALA A 97 8.61 -10.30 5.76
N GLY A 98 8.04 -9.42 4.92
CA GLY A 98 7.14 -9.82 3.83
C GLY A 98 5.72 -10.23 4.28
N ARG A 99 5.38 -10.02 5.55
CA ARG A 99 4.05 -10.27 6.17
C ARG A 99 3.12 -9.06 5.96
N CYS A 100 2.90 -8.69 4.70
CA CYS A 100 2.13 -7.48 4.36
C CYS A 100 0.68 -7.52 4.87
N ALA A 101 0.03 -8.69 4.85
CA ALA A 101 -1.33 -8.86 5.37
C ALA A 101 -1.43 -8.41 6.83
N GLU A 102 -0.54 -8.95 7.66
CA GLU A 102 -0.52 -8.65 9.08
C GLU A 102 -0.17 -7.19 9.38
N ALA A 103 0.72 -6.58 8.58
CA ALA A 103 1.01 -5.16 8.69
C ALA A 103 -0.24 -4.30 8.41
N LEU A 104 -1.01 -4.65 7.38
CA LEU A 104 -2.25 -3.94 7.04
C LEU A 104 -3.33 -4.18 8.10
N ASP A 105 -3.52 -5.42 8.55
CA ASP A 105 -4.52 -5.75 9.56
C ASP A 105 -4.21 -5.09 10.91
N THR A 106 -2.94 -5.02 11.30
CA THR A 106 -2.48 -4.28 12.48
C THR A 106 -2.88 -2.80 12.39
N GLY A 107 -2.60 -2.16 11.26
CA GLY A 107 -2.96 -0.75 11.03
C GLY A 107 -4.48 -0.55 11.04
N ARG A 108 -5.25 -1.41 10.37
CA ARG A 108 -6.73 -1.32 10.34
C ARG A 108 -7.33 -1.47 11.74
N ALA A 109 -6.94 -2.51 12.47
CA ALA A 109 -7.45 -2.77 13.81
C ALA A 109 -7.19 -1.56 14.72
N TRP A 110 -5.95 -1.06 14.74
CA TRP A 110 -5.60 0.11 15.53
C TRP A 110 -6.40 1.36 15.16
N LEU A 111 -6.57 1.63 13.86
CA LEU A 111 -7.29 2.81 13.40
C LEU A 111 -8.80 2.76 13.67
N ARG A 112 -9.40 1.57 13.78
CA ARG A 112 -10.81 1.43 14.17
C ARG A 112 -11.02 1.79 15.63
N ASP A 113 -10.10 1.37 16.49
CA ASP A 113 -10.25 1.54 17.94
C ASP A 113 -9.69 2.88 18.43
N HIS A 114 -8.62 3.37 17.82
CA HIS A 114 -7.85 4.53 18.29
C HIS A 114 -7.61 5.61 17.23
N GLY A 115 -8.25 5.52 16.06
CA GLY A 115 -7.95 6.40 14.92
C GLY A 115 -8.24 7.90 15.14
N THR A 116 -9.11 8.25 16.09
CA THR A 116 -9.38 9.66 16.46
C THR A 116 -8.44 10.20 17.54
N GLU A 117 -7.76 9.32 18.28
CA GLU A 117 -6.90 9.64 19.42
C GLU A 117 -5.42 9.62 19.03
N ASP A 118 -5.04 8.73 18.11
CA ASP A 118 -3.65 8.58 17.67
C ASP A 118 -3.21 9.78 16.80
N PRO A 119 -2.21 10.58 17.25
CA PRO A 119 -1.69 11.71 16.46
C PRO A 119 -1.05 11.28 15.14
N HIS A 120 -0.71 10.00 14.98
CA HIS A 120 -0.12 9.42 13.78
C HIS A 120 -1.14 8.70 12.89
N ALA A 121 -2.44 8.77 13.18
CA ALA A 121 -3.48 8.05 12.44
C ALA A 121 -3.42 8.28 10.92
N LEU A 122 -3.17 9.53 10.48
CA LEU A 122 -3.03 9.86 9.06
C LEU A 122 -1.76 9.26 8.45
N TYR A 123 -0.66 9.22 9.22
CA TYR A 123 0.60 8.64 8.76
C TYR A 123 0.53 7.11 8.69
N ILE A 124 -0.17 6.45 9.62
CA ILE A 124 -0.46 5.01 9.56
C ILE A 124 -1.20 4.67 8.26
N ARG A 125 -2.26 5.42 7.91
CA ARG A 125 -2.98 5.22 6.63
C ARG A 125 -2.04 5.40 5.42
N ARG A 126 -1.17 6.41 5.47
CA ARG A 126 -0.19 6.67 4.40
C ARG A 126 0.78 5.49 4.25
N VAL A 127 1.20 4.87 5.34
CA VAL A 127 2.06 3.67 5.33
C VAL A 127 1.32 2.46 4.79
N MET A 128 0.05 2.26 5.17
CA MET A 128 -0.78 1.18 4.62
C MET A 128 -0.94 1.28 3.10
N ALA A 129 -1.25 2.49 2.60
CA ALA A 129 -1.29 2.76 1.16
C ALA A 129 0.06 2.42 0.49
N HIS A 130 1.17 2.82 1.11
CA HIS A 130 2.51 2.50 0.61
C HIS A 130 2.80 0.99 0.58
N ILE A 131 2.35 0.25 1.60
CA ILE A 131 2.51 -1.21 1.68
C ILE A 131 1.80 -1.87 0.50
N LEU A 132 0.52 -1.53 0.25
CA LEU A 132 -0.26 -2.06 -0.87
C LEU A 132 0.41 -1.79 -2.22
N VAL A 133 0.95 -0.59 -2.39
CA VAL A 133 1.47 -0.15 -3.68
C VAL A 133 2.88 -0.67 -3.94
N ARG A 134 3.76 -0.72 -2.94
CA ARG A 134 5.20 -0.92 -3.15
C ARG A 134 5.80 -2.16 -2.51
N ARG A 135 5.14 -2.72 -1.49
CA ARG A 135 5.70 -3.82 -0.69
C ARG A 135 4.97 -5.14 -0.94
N CYS A 136 3.66 -5.07 -1.17
CA CYS A 136 2.86 -6.23 -1.53
C CYS A 136 3.25 -6.76 -2.91
N ARG A 137 3.29 -8.08 -3.03
CA ARG A 137 3.38 -8.74 -4.34
C ARG A 137 2.10 -8.49 -5.13
N PRO A 138 2.13 -8.46 -6.47
CA PRO A 138 0.94 -8.27 -7.29
C PRO A 138 -0.21 -9.23 -6.95
N GLU A 139 0.09 -10.49 -6.68
CA GLU A 139 -0.88 -11.52 -6.26
C GLU A 139 -1.69 -11.07 -5.06
N PHE A 140 -0.99 -10.48 -4.06
CA PHE A 140 -1.62 -10.03 -2.85
C PHE A 140 -2.64 -8.95 -3.18
N VAL A 141 -2.26 -7.91 -3.92
CA VAL A 141 -3.15 -6.79 -4.25
C VAL A 141 -4.36 -7.25 -5.07
N LEU A 142 -4.18 -8.18 -6.00
CA LEU A 142 -5.27 -8.70 -6.85
C LEU A 142 -6.27 -9.58 -6.09
N LEU A 143 -5.84 -10.20 -4.99
CA LEU A 143 -6.69 -11.02 -4.12
C LEU A 143 -7.14 -10.29 -2.86
N TYR A 144 -6.61 -9.09 -2.61
CA TYR A 144 -6.91 -8.34 -1.40
C TYR A 144 -8.30 -7.73 -1.48
N ASP A 145 -8.92 -7.63 -0.31
CA ASP A 145 -10.27 -7.08 -0.13
C ASP A 145 -10.37 -5.65 -0.65
N LEU A 146 -11.20 -5.44 -1.69
CA LEU A 146 -11.48 -4.11 -2.27
C LEU A 146 -12.08 -3.15 -1.23
N GLU A 147 -12.88 -3.65 -0.30
CA GLU A 147 -13.45 -2.85 0.79
C GLU A 147 -12.35 -2.40 1.74
N GLY A 148 -11.45 -3.31 2.13
CA GLY A 148 -10.26 -3.01 2.91
C GLY A 148 -9.31 -2.01 2.21
N ILE A 149 -9.19 -2.07 0.89
CA ILE A 149 -8.45 -1.04 0.12
C ILE A 149 -9.15 0.31 0.26
N ARG A 150 -10.46 0.38 0.01
CA ARG A 150 -11.22 1.64 0.09
C ARG A 150 -11.16 2.26 1.49
N GLU A 151 -11.30 1.45 2.55
CA GLU A 151 -11.21 1.90 3.95
C GLU A 151 -9.89 2.66 4.25
N ILE A 152 -8.78 2.28 3.59
CA ILE A 152 -7.48 2.96 3.74
C ILE A 152 -7.49 4.35 3.12
N PHE A 153 -8.22 4.54 2.02
CA PHE A 153 -8.20 5.76 1.23
C PHE A 153 -9.37 6.72 1.51
N ASP A 154 -10.54 6.20 1.89
CA ASP A 154 -11.77 6.99 2.03
C ASP A 154 -11.61 8.11 3.06
N ASP A 155 -10.91 7.87 4.17
CA ASP A 155 -10.64 8.89 5.18
C ASP A 155 -9.82 10.06 4.59
N PHE A 156 -8.79 9.78 3.79
CA PHE A 156 -7.98 10.83 3.14
C PHE A 156 -8.86 11.78 2.31
N PHE A 157 -9.79 11.21 1.54
CA PHE A 157 -10.58 11.98 0.59
C PHE A 157 -11.81 12.64 1.24
N ALA A 158 -12.36 12.05 2.29
CA ALA A 158 -13.54 12.56 2.97
C ALA A 158 -13.21 13.61 4.05
N ASN A 159 -12.12 13.42 4.79
CA ASN A 159 -11.91 14.12 6.06
C ASN A 159 -10.66 15.02 6.09
N HIS A 160 -9.83 15.01 5.05
CA HIS A 160 -8.59 15.80 5.02
C HIS A 160 -8.56 16.77 3.83
N PRO A 161 -7.93 17.96 3.99
CA PRO A 161 -7.82 18.94 2.92
C PRO A 161 -7.09 18.40 1.68
N ALA A 162 -7.62 18.69 0.48
CA ALA A 162 -7.05 18.22 -0.79
C ALA A 162 -5.63 18.72 -1.07
N ASP A 163 -5.23 19.83 -0.43
CA ASP A 163 -3.91 20.44 -0.53
C ASP A 163 -2.91 19.87 0.49
N ASN A 164 -3.33 18.97 1.38
CA ASN A 164 -2.45 18.24 2.27
C ASN A 164 -1.60 17.26 1.44
N LEU A 165 -0.28 17.32 1.59
CA LEU A 165 0.64 16.44 0.86
C LEU A 165 0.34 14.94 1.02
N TYR A 166 -0.16 14.49 2.17
CA TYR A 166 -0.56 13.09 2.33
C TYR A 166 -1.78 12.74 1.50
N VAL A 167 -2.77 13.63 1.38
CA VAL A 167 -3.93 13.45 0.51
C VAL A 167 -3.52 13.44 -0.97
N ILE A 168 -2.64 14.36 -1.37
CA ILE A 168 -2.06 14.40 -2.72
C ILE A 168 -1.36 13.07 -3.06
N ASN A 169 -0.56 12.54 -2.13
CA ASN A 169 0.07 11.22 -2.30
C ASN A 169 -0.95 10.08 -2.30
N ALA A 170 -2.01 10.16 -1.49
CA ALA A 170 -3.04 9.13 -1.41
C ALA A 170 -3.79 9.00 -2.74
N HIS A 171 -4.06 10.11 -3.45
CA HIS A 171 -4.58 10.06 -4.82
C HIS A 171 -3.63 9.29 -5.75
N TYR A 172 -2.33 9.58 -5.71
CA TYR A 172 -1.38 8.85 -6.55
C TYR A 172 -1.32 7.36 -6.21
N ASP A 173 -1.21 7.01 -4.93
CA ASP A 173 -1.12 5.62 -4.49
C ASP A 173 -2.40 4.83 -4.79
N TYR A 174 -3.58 5.43 -4.60
CA TYR A 174 -4.84 4.79 -4.96
C TYR A 174 -4.93 4.58 -6.48
N GLY A 175 -4.46 5.54 -7.27
CA GLY A 175 -4.31 5.38 -8.72
C GLY A 175 -3.43 4.17 -9.09
N GLU A 176 -2.30 3.97 -8.41
CA GLU A 176 -1.44 2.79 -8.64
C GLU A 176 -2.10 1.47 -8.19
N VAL A 177 -2.90 1.47 -7.12
CA VAL A 177 -3.69 0.29 -6.73
C VAL A 177 -4.72 -0.05 -7.80
N LEU A 178 -5.51 0.95 -8.22
CA LEU A 178 -6.53 0.78 -9.25
C LEU A 178 -5.93 0.36 -10.60
N GLU A 179 -4.76 0.88 -10.97
CA GLU A 179 -4.04 0.43 -12.17
C GLU A 179 -3.69 -1.07 -12.12
N LYS A 180 -3.27 -1.58 -10.95
CA LYS A 180 -3.01 -3.02 -10.77
C LYS A 180 -4.29 -3.83 -10.94
N LEU A 181 -5.37 -3.38 -10.29
CA LEU A 181 -6.69 -4.04 -10.36
C LEU A 181 -7.30 -3.97 -11.77
N ALA A 182 -6.95 -2.95 -12.56
CA ALA A 182 -7.38 -2.81 -13.94
C ALA A 182 -6.87 -3.91 -14.87
N ALA A 183 -5.91 -4.74 -14.42
CA ALA A 183 -5.51 -5.95 -15.13
C ALA A 183 -6.58 -7.05 -15.11
N VAL A 184 -7.52 -6.98 -14.16
CA VAL A 184 -8.65 -7.92 -14.00
C VAL A 184 -9.96 -7.24 -14.39
N ASP A 185 -10.15 -5.97 -14.02
CA ASP A 185 -11.33 -5.18 -14.37
C ASP A 185 -10.93 -3.88 -15.09
N GLU A 186 -10.96 -3.90 -16.42
CA GLU A 186 -10.56 -2.74 -17.24
C GLU A 186 -11.39 -1.48 -16.94
N ALA A 187 -12.59 -1.57 -16.34
CA ALA A 187 -13.38 -0.41 -15.97
C ALA A 187 -12.67 0.50 -14.95
N LEU A 188 -11.81 -0.07 -14.10
CA LEU A 188 -11.04 0.66 -13.07
C LEU A 188 -9.96 1.57 -13.66
N ARG A 189 -9.61 1.37 -14.93
CA ARG A 189 -8.57 2.13 -15.65
C ARG A 189 -8.84 3.63 -15.68
N TYR A 190 -10.08 4.03 -15.96
CA TYR A 190 -10.47 5.44 -16.01
C TYR A 190 -10.47 6.07 -14.62
N GLU A 191 -10.86 5.30 -13.60
CA GLU A 191 -10.80 5.75 -12.21
C GLU A 191 -9.35 5.96 -11.76
N ALA A 192 -8.45 5.02 -12.06
CA ALA A 192 -7.02 5.17 -11.81
C ALA A 192 -6.46 6.45 -12.44
N ALA A 193 -6.79 6.71 -13.72
CA ALA A 193 -6.36 7.91 -14.43
C ALA A 193 -6.88 9.19 -13.75
N ARG A 194 -8.15 9.20 -13.32
CA ARG A 194 -8.76 10.32 -12.58
C ARG A 194 -7.98 10.66 -11.31
N HIS A 195 -7.60 9.65 -10.53
CA HIS A 195 -6.83 9.88 -9.30
C HIS A 195 -5.42 10.44 -9.59
N PHE A 196 -4.76 10.00 -10.66
CA PHE A 196 -3.51 10.62 -11.09
C PHE A 196 -3.67 12.08 -11.55
N PHE A 197 -4.78 12.42 -12.21
CA PHE A 197 -5.08 13.82 -12.55
C PHE A 197 -5.28 14.66 -11.30
N MET A 198 -6.09 14.20 -10.34
CA MET A 198 -6.31 14.89 -9.07
C MET A 198 -5.00 15.16 -8.33
N ALA A 199 -4.10 14.17 -8.24
CA ALA A 199 -2.78 14.35 -7.66
C ALA A 199 -1.93 15.39 -8.42
N SER A 200 -2.02 15.40 -9.76
CA SER A 200 -1.27 16.32 -10.62
C SER A 200 -1.75 17.78 -10.52
N GLU A 201 -3.07 17.99 -10.36
CA GLU A 201 -3.64 19.31 -10.16
C GLU A 201 -3.28 19.84 -8.78
N ALA A 202 -3.52 19.03 -7.74
CA ALA A 202 -3.25 19.41 -6.36
C ALA A 202 -1.75 19.71 -6.10
N ILE A 203 -0.82 18.93 -6.67
CA ILE A 203 0.62 19.26 -6.52
C ILE A 203 1.00 20.54 -7.28
N THR A 204 0.34 20.84 -8.40
CA THR A 204 0.57 22.08 -9.15
C THR A 204 0.15 23.28 -8.31
N GLU A 205 -1.02 23.20 -7.68
CA GLU A 205 -1.54 24.24 -6.78
C GLU A 205 -0.65 24.40 -5.54
N TYR A 206 -0.24 23.29 -4.92
CA TYR A 206 0.69 23.29 -3.78
C TYR A 206 2.01 24.02 -4.12
N MET A 207 2.61 23.75 -5.28
CA MET A 207 3.84 24.43 -5.72
C MET A 207 3.68 25.92 -6.06
N ALA A 208 2.45 26.34 -6.38
CA ALA A 208 2.13 27.73 -6.70
C ALA A 208 1.88 28.57 -5.44
N ARG A 209 1.35 27.96 -4.39
CA ARG A 209 1.04 28.62 -3.12
C ARG A 209 2.23 28.69 -2.16
N GLU A 210 3.01 27.61 -2.07
CA GLU A 210 4.07 27.47 -1.09
C GLU A 210 5.40 28.03 -1.60
N ASP A 211 6.14 28.72 -0.72
CA ASP A 211 7.53 29.10 -0.99
C ASP A 211 8.48 27.91 -0.71
N LEU A 212 8.54 27.00 -1.69
CA LEU A 212 9.29 25.75 -1.56
C LEU A 212 10.79 25.96 -1.78
N PRO A 213 11.65 25.44 -0.87
CA PRO A 213 13.08 25.35 -1.13
C PRO A 213 13.39 24.62 -2.44
N PRO A 214 14.49 24.94 -3.15
CA PRO A 214 14.78 24.41 -4.48
C PRO A 214 14.70 22.88 -4.59
N ARG A 215 15.25 22.17 -3.60
CA ARG A 215 15.20 20.70 -3.54
C ARG A 215 13.77 20.17 -3.48
N ARG A 216 12.92 20.81 -2.66
CA ARG A 216 11.52 20.41 -2.49
C ARG A 216 10.69 20.69 -3.74
N ARG A 217 10.94 21.83 -4.39
CA ARG A 217 10.33 22.15 -5.69
C ARG A 217 10.68 21.10 -6.75
N GLN A 218 11.95 20.70 -6.84
CA GLN A 218 12.39 19.65 -7.77
C GLN A 218 11.72 18.29 -7.50
N GLU A 219 11.52 17.92 -6.24
CA GLU A 219 10.78 16.71 -5.86
C GLU A 219 9.32 16.78 -6.33
N CYS A 220 8.64 17.92 -6.12
CA CYS A 220 7.26 18.14 -6.55
C CYS A 220 7.13 18.12 -8.09
N GLU A 221 8.08 18.72 -8.82
CA GLU A 221 8.10 18.70 -10.28
C GLU A 221 8.28 17.27 -10.84
N ARG A 222 9.13 16.47 -10.20
CA ARG A 222 9.30 15.05 -10.55
C ARG A 222 8.01 14.27 -10.30
N PHE A 223 7.37 14.48 -9.16
CA PHE A 223 6.09 13.88 -8.82
C PHE A 223 5.00 14.24 -9.83
N LEU A 224 4.89 15.54 -10.17
CA LEU A 224 3.96 16.05 -11.17
C LEU A 224 4.15 15.36 -12.53
N LYS A 225 5.41 15.23 -12.97
CA LYS A 225 5.73 14.56 -14.24
C LYS A 225 5.24 13.11 -14.22
N VAL A 226 5.43 12.38 -13.11
CA VAL A 226 4.99 10.99 -13.02
C VAL A 226 3.46 10.91 -13.01
N CYS A 227 2.76 11.72 -12.21
CA CYS A 227 1.29 11.75 -12.20
C CYS A 227 0.71 11.94 -13.62
N ARG A 228 1.22 12.94 -14.36
CA ARG A 228 0.77 13.22 -15.74
C ARG A 228 1.11 12.08 -16.70
N SER A 229 2.28 11.47 -16.56
CA SER A 229 2.71 10.36 -17.40
C SER A 229 1.85 9.12 -17.16
N SER A 230 1.57 8.79 -15.89
CA SER A 230 0.72 7.66 -15.51
C SER A 230 -0.71 7.84 -16.02
N ALA A 231 -1.30 9.03 -15.84
CA ALA A 231 -2.63 9.34 -16.37
C ALA A 231 -2.67 9.23 -17.91
N ALA A 232 -1.69 9.80 -18.61
CA ALA A 232 -1.64 9.76 -20.08
C ALA A 232 -1.44 8.32 -20.61
N ASN A 233 -0.60 7.53 -19.95
CA ASN A 233 -0.39 6.12 -20.30
C ASN A 233 -1.69 5.33 -20.17
N LEU A 234 -2.40 5.50 -19.05
CA LEU A 234 -3.71 4.87 -18.82
C LEU A 234 -4.76 5.35 -19.80
N LEU A 235 -4.73 6.56 -20.32
CA LEU A 235 -5.71 7.00 -21.33
C LEU A 235 -5.33 6.65 -22.77
N SER A 236 -4.15 6.09 -23.00
CA SER A 236 -3.69 5.74 -24.35
C SER A 236 -4.36 4.49 -24.89
N GLU A 237 -4.70 4.45 -26.18
CA GLU A 237 -5.26 3.25 -26.84
C GLU A 237 -4.35 2.01 -26.75
N ARG A 238 -3.07 2.20 -26.41
CA ARG A 238 -2.05 1.14 -26.33
C ARG A 238 -1.73 0.72 -24.90
N TRP A 239 -2.50 1.20 -23.91
CA TRP A 239 -2.26 0.81 -22.53
C TRP A 239 -2.30 -0.72 -22.39
N MET A 240 -1.35 -1.24 -21.65
CA MET A 240 -1.33 -2.63 -21.21
C MET A 240 -0.82 -2.67 -19.77
N PRO A 241 -1.39 -3.52 -18.90
CA PRO A 241 -0.81 -3.78 -17.59
C PRO A 241 0.63 -4.26 -17.70
N SER A 242 1.39 -4.09 -16.61
CA SER A 242 2.72 -4.69 -16.48
C SER A 242 2.67 -6.19 -16.84
N PRO A 243 3.63 -6.72 -17.62
CA PRO A 243 3.67 -8.13 -17.96
C PRO A 243 3.59 -9.07 -16.75
N VAL A 244 4.19 -8.64 -15.62
CA VAL A 244 4.13 -9.39 -14.35
C VAL A 244 2.71 -9.42 -13.81
N ILE A 245 2.04 -8.27 -13.70
CA ILE A 245 0.66 -8.17 -13.20
C ILE A 245 -0.28 -8.97 -14.10
N ARG A 246 -0.13 -8.84 -15.42
CA ARG A 246 -0.94 -9.57 -16.40
C ARG A 246 -0.76 -11.09 -16.27
N ALA A 247 0.48 -11.56 -16.19
CA ALA A 247 0.75 -13.00 -16.02
C ALA A 247 0.17 -13.52 -14.70
N THR A 248 0.28 -12.74 -13.62
CA THR A 248 -0.32 -13.08 -12.33
C THR A 248 -1.85 -13.16 -12.42
N ALA A 249 -2.50 -12.18 -13.05
CA ALA A 249 -3.96 -12.15 -13.22
C ALA A 249 -4.48 -13.38 -14.00
N VAL A 250 -3.81 -13.74 -15.10
CA VAL A 250 -4.15 -14.93 -15.89
C VAL A 250 -4.05 -16.20 -15.04
N ARG A 251 -2.93 -16.40 -14.33
CA ARG A 251 -2.74 -17.58 -13.46
C ARG A 251 -3.82 -17.67 -12.38
N LEU A 252 -4.22 -16.55 -11.78
CA LEU A 252 -5.27 -16.53 -10.76
C LEU A 252 -6.65 -16.90 -11.34
N SER A 253 -6.97 -16.42 -12.55
CA SER A 253 -8.19 -16.80 -13.27
C SER A 253 -8.24 -18.31 -13.53
N GLU A 254 -7.15 -18.87 -14.06
CA GLU A 254 -7.04 -20.33 -14.33
C GLU A 254 -7.21 -21.16 -13.05
N GLN A 255 -6.67 -20.70 -11.92
CA GLN A 255 -6.83 -21.38 -10.63
C GLN A 255 -8.27 -21.32 -10.10
N GLN A 256 -8.99 -20.21 -10.32
CA GLN A 256 -10.39 -20.08 -9.91
C GLN A 256 -11.30 -20.98 -10.75
N GLU A 257 -11.08 -21.07 -12.07
CA GLU A 257 -11.83 -21.96 -12.96
C GLU A 257 -11.65 -23.43 -12.54
N LEU A 258 -10.41 -23.86 -12.28
CA LEU A 258 -10.12 -25.21 -11.81
C LEU A 258 -10.75 -25.54 -10.44
N ALA A 259 -10.86 -24.56 -9.54
CA ALA A 259 -11.51 -24.75 -8.25
C ALA A 259 -13.04 -24.89 -8.38
N GLN A 260 -13.66 -24.13 -9.29
CA GLN A 260 -15.10 -24.21 -9.58
C GLN A 260 -15.49 -25.52 -10.27
N GLU A 261 -14.63 -26.07 -11.13
CA GLU A 261 -14.84 -27.38 -11.76
C GLU A 261 -14.72 -28.56 -10.78
N GLN A 262 -14.10 -28.34 -9.62
CA GLN A 262 -13.91 -29.35 -8.57
C GLN A 262 -14.97 -29.31 -7.47
N GLU A 263 -15.88 -28.32 -7.44
CA GLU A 263 -17.05 -28.35 -6.56
C GLU A 263 -18.04 -29.42 -7.06
N PRO A 264 -18.33 -30.49 -6.28
CA PRO A 264 -19.27 -31.52 -6.71
C PRO A 264 -20.67 -30.93 -6.85
N GLN A 265 -21.38 -31.30 -7.92
CA GLN A 265 -22.83 -31.12 -8.07
C GLN A 265 -23.63 -31.93 -7.03
N GLU A 266 -23.42 -31.72 -5.74
CA GLU A 266 -24.25 -32.32 -4.68
C GLU A 266 -25.51 -31.48 -4.47
N HIS A 267 -26.36 -31.25 -5.48
CA HIS A 267 -27.75 -30.80 -5.26
C HIS A 267 -28.69 -30.94 -6.47
N LEU A 268 -28.60 -32.04 -7.23
CA LEU A 268 -29.67 -32.40 -8.17
C LEU A 268 -29.91 -33.91 -8.15
N GLY A 269 -30.58 -34.42 -7.11
CA GLY A 269 -30.89 -35.85 -7.06
C GLY A 269 -31.49 -36.41 -5.78
N ARG A 270 -32.46 -35.75 -5.14
CA ARG A 270 -33.46 -36.48 -4.34
C ARG A 270 -34.85 -36.10 -4.82
N GLY A 271 -35.20 -36.75 -5.92
CA GLY A 271 -36.58 -36.86 -6.36
C GLY A 271 -37.45 -37.47 -5.27
N ARG A 272 -38.68 -36.97 -5.25
CA ARG A 272 -39.83 -37.52 -4.54
C ARG A 272 -39.96 -39.01 -4.84
N ASP A 273 -40.01 -39.82 -3.78
CA ASP A 273 -40.86 -41.00 -3.65
C ASP A 273 -41.35 -40.91 -2.19
N GLY A 274 -42.63 -40.81 -1.88
CA GLY A 274 -43.79 -41.43 -2.49
C GLY A 274 -44.57 -42.02 -1.32
N GLU A 275 -45.81 -41.59 -1.15
CA GLU A 275 -46.70 -41.98 -0.07
C GLU A 275 -46.98 -43.50 -0.03
N ARG A 276 -47.30 -43.95 1.18
CA ARG A 276 -47.88 -45.23 1.66
C ARG A 276 -49.01 -45.81 0.78
N PRO A 277 -49.33 -47.12 0.88
CA PRO A 277 -49.57 -47.90 2.12
C PRO A 277 -48.64 -49.08 2.38
#